data_AF-A0A521U8B1-F1
#
_entry.id   AF-A0A521U8B1-F1
#
_cell.length_a   1.000
_cell.length_b   1.000
_cell.length_c   1.000
_cell.angle_alpha   90.00
_cell.angle_beta   90.00
_cell.angle_gamma   90.00
#
_symmetry.space_group_name_H-M   'P 1'
#
loop_
_entity.id
_entity.type
_entity.pdbx_description
1 polymer ?
#
loop_
_entity_poly.entity_id
_entity_poly.type
_entity_poly.pdbx_seq_one_letter_code
_entity_poly.pdbx_strand_id
1 'polypeptide(L)'
;MAKPTTSKARRSNPSPSPVSSAVAAKFDAAARALPEEIVRTTPAYPRSWLNWAARIAATAARDASALVTVPLDDGSLRSEEILELAPLVEYVRAAKNNLDAERAVSTGVDASESALLSSVRADQMKIIRAFRTLRFRRNKVGLSLIRSLVRGAPNDPQDAVQDNTGLLSLCNSSDHEKWLHSLPNGEGAAAQRLWDRHNDLVALAAKSTIPAGAHDARELTHRLWTLLRLRLDRVLIAGRYLFAGNRARRAEYRGFRRPTTTKK
;
A
#
# COMPACT_ATOMS: atom_id res chain seq x y z
N MET A 1 -3.66 -32.94 42.92
CA MET A 1 -2.35 -32.54 42.34
C MET A 1 -2.53 -32.39 40.84
N ALA A 2 -2.65 -31.16 40.34
CA ALA A 2 -2.84 -30.89 38.92
C ALA A 2 -1.48 -30.78 38.22
N LYS A 3 -1.28 -31.54 37.14
CA LYS A 3 -0.08 -31.47 36.29
C LYS A 3 -0.05 -30.13 35.52
N PRO A 4 1.09 -29.44 35.42
CA PRO A 4 1.19 -28.25 34.60
C PRO A 4 1.26 -28.64 33.13
N THR A 5 0.31 -28.17 32.32
CA THR A 5 0.36 -28.26 30.86
C THR A 5 1.41 -27.27 30.34
N THR A 6 2.51 -27.80 29.83
CA THR A 6 3.53 -27.03 29.13
C THR A 6 2.97 -26.48 27.84
N SER A 7 2.69 -25.17 27.83
CA SER A 7 2.37 -24.39 26.63
C SER A 7 3.55 -24.48 25.66
N LYS A 8 3.38 -25.24 24.57
CA LYS A 8 4.34 -25.30 23.47
C LYS A 8 4.33 -23.92 22.80
N ALA A 9 5.37 -23.13 23.03
CA ALA A 9 5.66 -21.92 22.27
C ALA A 9 5.72 -22.30 20.78
N ARG A 10 4.67 -21.95 20.04
CA ARG A 10 4.58 -22.14 18.59
C ARG A 10 5.50 -21.11 17.95
N ARG A 11 6.76 -21.49 17.72
CA ARG A 11 7.73 -20.68 16.96
C ARG A 11 7.09 -20.28 15.62
N SER A 12 6.84 -18.99 15.46
CA SER A 12 6.55 -18.35 14.19
C SER A 12 7.82 -18.42 13.34
N ASN A 13 8.04 -19.54 12.65
CA ASN A 13 9.06 -19.57 11.60
C ASN A 13 8.52 -18.75 10.43
N PRO A 14 9.15 -17.62 10.05
CA PRO A 14 8.81 -16.97 8.80
C PRO A 14 9.07 -17.97 7.66
N SER A 15 8.15 -18.05 6.70
CA SER A 15 8.38 -18.84 5.49
C SER A 15 9.70 -18.40 4.85
N PRO A 16 10.55 -19.34 4.39
CA PRO A 16 11.81 -18.97 3.74
C PRO A 16 11.50 -18.05 2.55
N SER A 17 12.13 -16.87 2.54
CA SER A 17 11.99 -15.95 1.42
C SER A 17 12.43 -16.66 0.14
N PRO A 18 11.67 -16.58 -0.96
CA PRO A 18 12.00 -17.24 -2.23
C PRO A 18 13.24 -16.62 -2.94
N VAL A 19 13.99 -15.77 -2.24
CA VAL A 19 15.08 -14.94 -2.74
C VAL A 19 16.27 -15.11 -1.80
N SER A 20 17.50 -15.11 -2.34
CA SER A 20 18.72 -15.25 -1.53
C SER A 20 18.84 -14.14 -0.48
N SER A 21 19.51 -14.43 0.64
CA SER A 21 19.69 -13.46 1.74
C SER A 21 20.38 -12.16 1.29
N ALA A 22 21.35 -12.27 0.38
CA ALA A 22 22.04 -11.11 -0.19
C ALA A 22 21.11 -10.22 -1.03
N VAL A 23 20.24 -10.81 -1.85
CA VAL A 23 19.30 -10.06 -2.68
C VAL A 23 18.16 -9.47 -1.82
N ALA A 24 17.70 -10.20 -0.81
CA ALA A 24 16.75 -9.67 0.18
C ALA A 24 17.31 -8.44 0.91
N ALA A 25 18.56 -8.52 1.42
CA ALA A 25 19.21 -7.40 2.09
C ALA A 25 19.37 -6.17 1.17
N LYS A 26 19.66 -6.39 -0.12
CA LYS A 26 19.71 -5.32 -1.12
C LYS A 26 18.35 -4.62 -1.29
N PHE A 27 17.25 -5.38 -1.35
CA PHE A 27 15.91 -4.81 -1.46
C PHE A 27 15.48 -4.07 -0.18
N ASP A 28 15.82 -4.60 0.99
CA ASP A 28 15.56 -3.93 2.27
C ASP A 28 16.29 -2.60 2.37
N ALA A 29 17.58 -2.57 2.03
CA ALA A 29 18.37 -1.34 2.01
C ALA A 29 17.78 -0.31 1.02
N ALA A 30 17.42 -0.74 -0.19
CA ALA A 30 16.81 0.13 -1.20
C ALA A 30 15.43 0.66 -0.77
N ALA A 31 14.62 -0.16 -0.11
CA ALA A 31 13.31 0.24 0.40
C ALA A 31 13.41 1.22 1.57
N ARG A 32 14.35 1.00 2.49
CA ARG A 32 14.62 1.90 3.62
C ARG A 32 15.20 3.25 3.18
N ALA A 33 15.93 3.29 2.08
CA ALA A 33 16.46 4.53 1.50
C ALA A 33 15.39 5.44 0.85
N LEU A 34 14.15 4.97 0.65
CA LEU A 34 13.10 5.81 0.09
C LEU A 34 12.73 6.94 1.08
N PRO A 35 12.58 8.19 0.61
CA PRO A 35 12.02 9.27 1.41
C PRO A 35 10.60 8.92 1.91
N GLU A 36 10.27 9.28 3.14
CA GLU A 36 8.98 8.93 3.75
C GLU A 36 7.79 9.53 2.96
N GLU A 37 8.00 10.70 2.36
CA GLU A 37 6.99 11.46 1.61
C GLU A 37 6.52 10.73 0.35
N ILE A 38 7.36 9.86 -0.21
CA ILE A 38 7.03 9.11 -1.42
C ILE A 38 6.51 7.71 -1.13
N VAL A 39 6.56 7.25 0.13
CA VAL A 39 6.07 5.92 0.51
C VAL A 39 4.56 5.84 0.23
N ARG A 40 4.21 4.91 -0.63
CA ARG A 40 2.85 4.61 -1.05
C ARG A 40 2.33 3.37 -0.37
N THR A 41 1.02 3.29 -0.41
CA THR A 41 0.21 2.28 0.25
C THR A 41 0.13 1.04 -0.62
N THR A 42 -0.19 -0.09 0.00
CA THR A 42 -0.42 -1.34 -0.73
C THR A 42 -1.52 -1.12 -1.78
N PRO A 43 -1.30 -1.48 -3.06
CA PRO A 43 -2.31 -1.29 -4.10
C PRO A 43 -3.61 -2.03 -3.78
N ALA A 44 -4.74 -1.45 -4.21
CA ALA A 44 -6.00 -2.18 -4.27
C ALA A 44 -5.84 -3.44 -5.15
N TYR A 45 -6.42 -4.56 -4.71
CA TYR A 45 -6.27 -5.88 -5.35
C TYR A 45 -4.80 -6.37 -5.40
N PRO A 46 -4.11 -6.47 -4.25
CA PRO A 46 -2.66 -6.72 -4.20
C PRO A 46 -2.24 -8.00 -4.91
N ARG A 47 -3.03 -9.08 -4.80
CA ARG A 47 -2.75 -10.35 -5.50
C ARG A 47 -2.81 -10.18 -7.02
N SER A 48 -3.87 -9.58 -7.55
CA SER A 48 -4.01 -9.32 -8.99
C SER A 48 -2.92 -8.37 -9.49
N TRP A 49 -2.55 -7.38 -8.68
CA TRP A 49 -1.48 -6.45 -9.01
C TRP A 49 -0.12 -7.15 -9.09
N LEU A 50 0.23 -8.01 -8.13
CA LEU A 50 1.49 -8.77 -8.17
C LEU A 50 1.56 -9.73 -9.34
N ASN A 51 0.43 -10.35 -9.72
CA ASN A 51 0.37 -11.16 -10.94
C ASN A 51 0.62 -10.33 -12.20
N TRP A 52 0.07 -9.11 -12.25
CA TRP A 52 0.37 -8.17 -13.35
C TRP A 52 1.84 -7.75 -13.33
N ALA A 53 2.40 -7.41 -12.17
CA ALA A 53 3.80 -7.04 -12.02
C ALA A 53 4.75 -8.16 -12.46
N ALA A 54 4.47 -9.41 -12.10
CA ALA A 54 5.23 -10.58 -12.54
C ALA A 54 5.22 -10.72 -14.08
N ARG A 55 4.09 -10.46 -14.73
CA ARG A 55 3.99 -10.45 -16.20
C ARG A 55 4.82 -9.34 -16.83
N ILE A 56 4.82 -8.14 -16.23
CA ILE A 56 5.66 -7.03 -16.71
C ILE A 56 7.14 -7.37 -16.52
N ALA A 57 7.53 -7.94 -15.39
CA ALA A 57 8.91 -8.39 -15.15
C ALA A 57 9.36 -9.42 -16.20
N ALA A 58 8.53 -10.42 -16.50
CA ALA A 58 8.82 -11.41 -17.55
C ALA A 58 8.91 -10.77 -18.95
N THR A 59 8.03 -9.82 -19.26
CA THR A 59 8.06 -9.09 -20.54
C THR A 59 9.34 -8.28 -20.66
N ALA A 60 9.70 -7.54 -19.60
CA ALA A 60 10.88 -6.69 -19.56
C ALA A 60 12.18 -7.49 -19.63
N ALA A 61 12.24 -8.66 -19.00
CA ALA A 61 13.40 -9.55 -19.10
C ALA A 61 13.67 -10.01 -20.55
N ARG A 62 12.62 -10.31 -21.32
CA ARG A 62 12.75 -10.65 -22.76
C ARG A 62 13.24 -9.48 -23.60
N ASP A 63 12.86 -8.26 -23.21
CA ASP A 63 13.16 -7.04 -23.96
C ASP A 63 14.35 -6.27 -23.37
N ALA A 64 15.11 -6.85 -22.44
CA ALA A 64 16.07 -6.14 -21.60
C ALA A 64 17.11 -5.36 -22.42
N SER A 65 17.68 -5.97 -23.46
CA SER A 65 18.68 -5.34 -24.32
C SER A 65 18.16 -4.10 -25.05
N ALA A 66 16.87 -4.05 -25.36
CA ALA A 66 16.25 -2.90 -26.00
C ALA A 66 15.74 -1.86 -24.99
N LEU A 67 15.35 -2.28 -23.79
CA LEU A 67 14.90 -1.37 -22.74
C LEU A 67 16.02 -0.51 -22.16
N VAL A 68 17.25 -1.05 -22.05
CA VAL A 68 18.40 -0.30 -21.52
C VAL A 68 18.87 0.85 -22.43
N THR A 69 18.46 0.86 -23.70
CA THR A 69 18.81 1.92 -24.65
C THR A 69 17.86 3.10 -24.61
N VAL A 70 16.74 3.00 -23.88
CA VAL A 70 15.76 4.09 -23.80
C VAL A 70 16.24 5.17 -22.81
N PRO A 71 16.43 6.42 -23.27
CA PRO A 71 16.78 7.53 -22.38
C PRO A 71 15.55 7.95 -21.59
N LEU A 72 15.58 7.78 -20.27
CA LEU A 72 14.55 8.28 -19.36
C LEU A 72 15.06 9.55 -18.65
N ASP A 73 14.14 10.39 -18.19
CA ASP A 73 14.45 11.65 -17.50
C ASP A 73 15.29 11.43 -16.22
N ASP A 74 15.14 10.28 -15.56
CA ASP A 74 15.87 9.88 -14.35
C ASP A 74 17.01 8.88 -14.62
N GLY A 75 17.49 8.85 -15.87
CA GLY A 75 18.58 7.99 -16.35
C GLY A 75 18.11 6.69 -17.00
N SER A 76 18.95 6.13 -17.88
CA SER A 76 18.64 4.86 -18.56
C SER A 76 18.47 3.71 -17.58
N LEU A 77 17.63 2.73 -17.95
CA LEU A 77 17.50 1.48 -17.20
C LEU A 77 18.80 0.68 -17.25
N ARG A 78 19.20 0.09 -16.13
CA ARG A 78 20.31 -0.87 -16.08
C ARG A 78 19.80 -2.30 -16.28
N SER A 79 20.60 -3.16 -16.91
CA SER A 79 20.26 -4.58 -17.09
C SER A 79 19.94 -5.28 -15.77
N GLU A 80 20.72 -4.97 -14.73
CA GLU A 80 20.52 -5.47 -13.37
C GLU A 80 19.15 -5.09 -12.81
N GLU A 81 18.70 -3.85 -13.00
CA GLU A 81 17.41 -3.36 -12.49
C GLU A 81 16.24 -4.10 -13.13
N ILE A 82 16.36 -4.45 -14.41
CA ILE A 82 15.36 -5.23 -15.16
C ILE A 82 15.34 -6.68 -14.66
N LEU A 83 16.51 -7.31 -14.54
CA LEU A 83 16.62 -8.71 -14.09
C LEU A 83 16.18 -8.90 -12.63
N GLU A 84 16.35 -7.87 -11.79
CA GLU A 84 15.91 -7.87 -10.40
C GLU A 84 14.40 -7.70 -10.21
N LEU A 85 13.63 -7.34 -11.24
CA LEU A 85 12.19 -7.13 -11.10
C LEU A 85 11.45 -8.40 -10.65
N ALA A 86 11.76 -9.55 -11.24
CA ALA A 86 11.09 -10.80 -10.87
C ALA A 86 11.40 -11.21 -9.41
N PRO A 87 12.67 -11.23 -8.96
CA PRO A 87 13.01 -11.42 -7.55
C PRO A 87 12.31 -10.41 -6.62
N LEU A 88 12.25 -9.13 -7.00
CA LEU A 88 11.59 -8.10 -6.19
C LEU A 88 10.08 -8.36 -6.06
N VAL A 89 9.40 -8.78 -7.13
CA VAL A 89 7.97 -9.15 -7.10
C VAL A 89 7.73 -10.30 -6.12
N GLU A 90 8.57 -11.34 -6.15
CA GLU A 90 8.46 -12.49 -5.24
C GLU A 90 8.76 -12.09 -3.79
N TYR A 91 9.74 -11.22 -3.58
CA TYR A 91 10.08 -10.70 -2.26
C TYR A 91 8.94 -9.87 -1.65
N VAL A 92 8.35 -8.96 -2.44
CA VAL A 92 7.17 -8.16 -2.02
C VAL A 92 5.98 -9.08 -1.71
N ARG A 93 5.79 -10.15 -2.49
CA ARG A 93 4.73 -11.15 -2.23
C ARG A 93 4.96 -11.86 -0.89
N ALA A 94 6.19 -12.28 -0.60
CA ALA A 94 6.55 -12.92 0.66
C ALA A 94 6.37 -11.96 1.85
N ALA A 95 6.86 -10.72 1.76
CA ALA A 95 6.68 -9.70 2.78
C ALA A 95 5.19 -9.45 3.08
N LYS A 96 4.36 -9.34 2.04
CA LYS A 96 2.92 -9.18 2.20
C LYS A 96 2.26 -10.40 2.89
N ASN A 97 2.63 -11.61 2.49
CA ASN A 97 2.07 -12.83 3.09
C ASN A 97 2.47 -12.96 4.57
N ASN A 98 3.69 -12.59 4.92
CA ASN A 98 4.15 -12.57 6.32
C ASN A 98 3.36 -11.52 7.13
N LEU A 99 3.17 -10.31 6.59
CA LEU A 99 2.35 -9.29 7.23
C LEU A 99 0.89 -9.74 7.41
N ASP A 100 0.30 -10.39 6.40
CA ASP A 100 -1.06 -10.95 6.51
C ASP A 100 -1.13 -12.06 7.58
N ALA A 101 -0.11 -12.90 7.68
CA ALA A 101 -0.02 -13.97 8.67
C ALA A 101 0.13 -13.42 10.10
N GLU A 102 0.98 -12.41 10.30
CA GLU A 102 1.14 -11.70 11.58
C GLU A 102 -0.18 -11.04 12.00
N ARG A 103 -0.88 -10.40 11.05
CA ARG A 103 -2.20 -9.81 11.28
C ARG A 103 -3.26 -10.84 11.67
N ALA A 104 -3.25 -12.03 11.06
CA ALA A 104 -4.20 -13.09 11.41
C ALA A 104 -3.99 -13.63 12.84
N VAL A 105 -2.77 -13.55 13.37
CA VAL A 105 -2.44 -13.95 14.75
C VAL A 105 -2.86 -12.88 15.76
N SER A 106 -2.94 -11.60 15.37
CA SER A 106 -3.32 -10.46 16.23
C SER A 106 -4.83 -10.35 16.50
N THR A 107 -5.56 -11.46 16.52
CA THR A 107 -7.02 -11.47 16.75
C THR A 107 -7.36 -11.34 18.23
N GLY A 108 -7.37 -10.09 18.71
CA GLY A 108 -7.83 -9.71 20.05
C GLY A 108 -8.75 -8.50 20.06
N VAL A 109 -9.35 -8.13 18.91
CA VAL A 109 -10.25 -6.97 18.83
C VAL A 109 -11.64 -7.39 19.26
N ASP A 110 -12.15 -6.84 20.37
CA ASP A 110 -13.49 -7.15 20.84
C ASP A 110 -14.58 -6.51 19.95
N ALA A 111 -15.85 -6.87 20.18
CA ALA A 111 -16.96 -6.38 19.36
C ALA A 111 -17.10 -4.84 19.39
N SER A 112 -16.74 -4.20 20.51
CA SER A 112 -16.82 -2.74 20.67
C SER A 112 -15.71 -2.02 19.91
N GLU A 113 -14.50 -2.58 19.91
CA GLU A 113 -13.35 -2.07 19.18
C GLU A 113 -13.55 -2.23 17.65
N SER A 114 -14.11 -3.36 17.23
CA SER A 114 -14.51 -3.59 15.84
C SER A 114 -15.58 -2.59 15.36
N ALA A 115 -16.54 -2.26 16.23
CA ALA A 115 -17.55 -1.25 15.93
C ALA A 115 -16.94 0.16 15.80
N LEU A 116 -15.98 0.51 16.66
CA LEU A 116 -15.25 1.77 16.57
C LEU A 116 -14.50 1.89 15.23
N LEU A 117 -13.69 0.89 14.88
CA LEU A 117 -12.94 0.86 13.62
C LEU A 117 -13.86 0.96 12.40
N SER A 118 -14.97 0.22 12.42
CA SER A 118 -15.97 0.25 11.34
C SER A 118 -16.62 1.63 11.19
N SER A 119 -16.97 2.27 12.31
CA SER A 119 -17.60 3.59 12.30
C SER A 119 -16.63 4.68 11.82
N VAL A 120 -15.39 4.67 12.32
CA VAL A 120 -14.31 5.55 11.86
C VAL A 120 -14.07 5.35 10.36
N ARG A 121 -14.04 4.10 9.89
CA ARG A 121 -13.83 3.83 8.47
C ARG A 121 -14.96 4.37 7.60
N ALA A 122 -16.21 4.29 8.05
CA ALA A 122 -17.35 4.84 7.33
C ALA A 122 -17.22 6.37 7.18
N ASP A 123 -16.85 7.07 8.25
CA ASP A 123 -16.64 8.52 8.23
C ASP A 123 -15.43 8.92 7.37
N GLN A 124 -14.30 8.20 7.48
CA GLN A 124 -13.15 8.38 6.59
C GLN A 124 -13.56 8.24 5.12
N MET A 125 -14.25 7.16 4.75
CA MET A 125 -14.65 6.90 3.37
C MET A 125 -15.63 7.94 2.82
N LYS A 126 -16.49 8.50 3.67
CA LYS A 126 -17.37 9.61 3.31
C LYS A 126 -16.55 10.84 2.90
N ILE A 127 -15.60 11.25 3.73
CA ILE A 127 -14.74 12.42 3.49
C ILE A 127 -13.83 12.19 2.27
N ILE A 128 -13.18 11.02 2.19
CA ILE A 128 -12.34 10.62 1.06
C ILE A 128 -13.12 10.68 -0.26
N ARG A 129 -14.36 10.20 -0.27
CA ARG A 129 -15.23 10.27 -1.44
C ARG A 129 -15.48 11.73 -1.83
N ALA A 130 -15.86 12.58 -0.89
CA ALA A 130 -16.11 14.00 -1.15
C ALA A 130 -14.89 14.69 -1.74
N PHE A 131 -13.70 14.55 -1.15
CA PHE A 131 -12.48 15.14 -1.70
C PHE A 131 -12.16 14.59 -3.09
N ARG A 132 -12.26 13.27 -3.29
CA ARG A 132 -11.94 12.64 -4.58
C ARG A 132 -12.88 13.07 -5.70
N THR A 133 -14.18 13.13 -5.42
CA THR A 133 -15.20 13.33 -6.47
C THR A 133 -15.59 14.77 -6.69
N LEU A 134 -15.46 15.62 -5.67
CA LEU A 134 -15.89 17.02 -5.71
C LEU A 134 -14.67 17.95 -5.70
N ARG A 135 -13.88 17.99 -4.61
CA ARG A 135 -12.81 18.97 -4.42
C ARG A 135 -11.63 18.80 -5.37
N PHE A 136 -11.14 17.58 -5.51
CA PHE A 136 -9.94 17.27 -6.30
C PHE A 136 -10.25 16.63 -7.65
N ARG A 137 -11.51 16.62 -8.11
CA ARG A 137 -11.91 15.97 -9.36
C ARG A 137 -10.98 16.27 -10.55
N ARG A 138 -10.46 17.50 -10.64
CA ARG A 138 -9.54 17.96 -11.69
C ARG A 138 -8.12 18.25 -11.19
N ASN A 139 -7.85 18.10 -9.89
CA ASN A 139 -6.54 18.36 -9.29
C ASN A 139 -5.75 17.05 -9.15
N LYS A 140 -4.81 16.80 -10.08
CA LYS A 140 -3.99 15.57 -10.08
C LYS A 140 -3.16 15.41 -8.80
N VAL A 141 -2.64 16.50 -8.24
CA VAL A 141 -1.87 16.51 -6.99
C VAL A 141 -2.77 16.13 -5.82
N GLY A 142 -3.93 16.77 -5.68
CA GLY A 142 -4.92 16.45 -4.66
C GLY A 142 -5.46 15.02 -4.75
N LEU A 143 -5.66 14.49 -5.97
CA LEU A 143 -6.01 13.08 -6.19
C LEU A 143 -4.88 12.12 -5.82
N SER A 144 -3.62 12.54 -5.96
CA SER A 144 -2.49 11.75 -5.49
C SER A 144 -2.44 11.74 -3.96
N LEU A 145 -2.62 12.89 -3.33
CA LEU A 145 -2.69 13.05 -1.88
C LEU A 145 -3.80 12.18 -1.26
N ILE A 146 -5.05 12.31 -1.72
CA ILE A 146 -6.15 11.48 -1.19
C ILE A 146 -5.89 9.98 -1.35
N ARG A 147 -5.22 9.56 -2.43
CA ARG A 147 -4.84 8.15 -2.61
C ARG A 147 -3.72 7.71 -1.67
N SER A 148 -2.84 8.61 -1.24
CA SER A 148 -1.79 8.29 -0.27
C SER A 148 -2.25 8.40 1.18
N LEU A 149 -3.37 9.04 1.48
CA LEU A 149 -3.94 9.13 2.84
C LEU A 149 -4.67 7.86 3.28
N VAL A 150 -5.03 6.97 2.34
CA VAL A 150 -5.70 5.70 2.64
C VAL A 150 -4.66 4.58 2.55
N ARG A 151 -4.00 4.32 3.67
CA ARG A 151 -2.81 3.47 3.75
C ARG A 151 -3.09 2.04 4.12
N GLY A 152 -4.18 1.80 4.84
CA GLY A 152 -4.25 0.58 5.61
C GLY A 152 -5.49 -0.29 5.50
N ALA A 153 -5.39 -1.46 6.12
CA ALA A 153 -6.46 -2.42 6.31
C ALA A 153 -7.53 -1.82 7.23
N PRO A 154 -8.82 -1.97 6.90
CA PRO A 154 -9.91 -1.33 7.61
C PRO A 154 -10.09 -1.82 9.06
N ASN A 155 -9.45 -2.93 9.43
CA ASN A 155 -9.60 -3.59 10.72
C ASN A 155 -8.31 -3.54 11.57
N ASP A 156 -7.32 -2.76 11.15
CA ASP A 156 -6.06 -2.59 11.88
C ASP A 156 -6.07 -1.22 12.58
N PRO A 157 -6.02 -1.17 13.93
CA PRO A 157 -6.06 0.09 14.67
C PRO A 157 -4.94 1.06 14.34
N GLN A 158 -3.73 0.57 14.03
CA GLN A 158 -2.59 1.42 13.66
C GLN A 158 -2.80 2.02 12.27
N ASP A 159 -3.33 1.23 11.34
CA ASP A 159 -3.76 1.67 10.01
C ASP A 159 -4.85 2.75 10.12
N ALA A 160 -5.83 2.54 11.00
CA ALA A 160 -6.92 3.47 11.24
C ALA A 160 -6.42 4.81 11.82
N VAL A 161 -5.50 4.78 12.79
CA VAL A 161 -4.85 5.99 13.34
C VAL A 161 -4.11 6.76 12.25
N GLN A 162 -3.24 6.11 11.48
CA GLN A 162 -2.47 6.78 10.44
C GLN A 162 -3.36 7.40 9.36
N ASP A 163 -4.36 6.66 8.89
CA ASP A 163 -5.36 7.15 7.93
C ASP A 163 -6.13 8.34 8.51
N ASN A 164 -6.51 8.28 9.80
CA ASN A 164 -7.24 9.35 10.48
C ASN A 164 -6.39 10.61 10.62
N THR A 165 -5.15 10.50 11.11
CA THR A 165 -4.24 11.65 11.29
C THR A 165 -3.99 12.37 9.97
N GLY A 166 -3.68 11.61 8.90
CA GLY A 166 -3.45 12.19 7.59
C GLY A 166 -4.71 12.86 7.01
N LEU A 167 -5.89 12.28 7.23
CA LEU A 167 -7.15 12.85 6.77
C LEU A 167 -7.55 14.09 7.57
N LEU A 168 -7.39 14.10 8.88
CA LEU A 168 -7.66 15.25 9.75
C LEU A 168 -6.74 16.43 9.42
N SER A 169 -5.45 16.18 9.17
CA SER A 169 -4.50 17.20 8.70
C SER A 169 -4.99 17.89 7.42
N LEU A 170 -5.56 17.13 6.48
CA LEU A 170 -6.16 17.69 5.26
C LEU A 170 -7.46 18.47 5.53
N CYS A 171 -8.31 17.98 6.45
CA CYS A 171 -9.59 18.60 6.77
C CYS A 171 -9.42 19.93 7.51
N ASN A 172 -8.38 20.05 8.35
CA ASN A 172 -8.18 21.17 9.27
C ASN A 172 -7.63 22.44 8.64
N SER A 173 -7.33 22.46 7.35
CA SER A 173 -7.11 23.75 6.67
C SER A 173 -8.44 24.51 6.61
N SER A 174 -8.44 25.80 6.96
CA SER A 174 -9.65 26.64 7.05
C SER A 174 -10.55 26.61 5.80
N ASP A 175 -9.94 26.48 4.62
CA ASP A 175 -10.66 26.35 3.34
C ASP A 175 -11.40 25.00 3.19
N HIS A 176 -10.80 23.91 3.67
CA HIS A 176 -11.41 22.58 3.58
C HIS A 176 -12.46 22.35 4.66
N GLU A 177 -12.24 22.88 5.85
CA GLU A 177 -13.20 22.78 6.95
C GLU A 177 -14.53 23.43 6.58
N LYS A 178 -14.52 24.69 6.13
CA LYS A 178 -15.72 25.41 5.67
C LYS A 178 -16.40 24.69 4.52
N TRP A 179 -15.60 24.20 3.57
CA TRP A 179 -16.11 23.46 2.42
C TRP A 179 -16.80 22.16 2.86
N LEU A 180 -16.23 21.36 3.76
CA LEU A 180 -16.83 20.12 4.26
C LEU A 180 -18.15 20.38 4.99
N HIS A 181 -18.25 21.45 5.78
CA HIS A 181 -19.48 21.84 6.48
C HIS A 181 -20.59 22.30 5.53
N SER A 182 -20.24 22.77 4.32
CA SER A 182 -21.23 23.16 3.30
C SER A 182 -21.85 21.98 2.54
N LEU A 183 -21.33 20.75 2.72
CA LEU A 183 -21.78 19.59 1.96
C LEU A 183 -23.03 18.93 2.56
N PRO A 184 -23.95 18.42 1.71
CA PRO A 184 -25.28 18.03 2.14
C PRO A 184 -25.38 16.64 2.82
N ASN A 185 -24.34 15.79 2.78
CA ASN A 185 -24.42 14.41 3.31
C ASN A 185 -23.78 14.27 4.70
N GLY A 186 -23.59 15.38 5.40
CA GLY A 186 -23.00 15.43 6.73
C GLY A 186 -21.50 15.11 6.73
N GLU A 187 -20.77 15.54 5.71
CA GLU A 187 -19.32 15.42 5.61
C GLU A 187 -18.61 16.24 6.71
N GLY A 188 -19.05 17.47 7.00
CA GLY A 188 -18.53 18.25 8.13
C GLY A 188 -18.72 17.55 9.48
N ALA A 189 -19.91 17.01 9.73
CA ALA A 189 -20.19 16.21 10.92
C ALA A 189 -19.35 14.92 10.99
N ALA A 190 -19.02 14.32 9.84
CA ALA A 190 -18.10 13.18 9.80
C ALA A 190 -16.67 13.58 10.16
N ALA A 191 -16.19 14.72 9.67
CA ALA A 191 -14.87 15.24 10.03
C ALA A 191 -14.78 15.53 11.54
N GLN A 192 -15.84 16.11 12.12
CA GLN A 192 -15.90 16.32 13.58
C GLN A 192 -15.86 15.00 14.35
N ARG A 193 -16.67 14.00 13.97
CA ARG A 193 -16.63 12.68 14.61
C ARG A 193 -15.27 12.00 14.53
N LEU A 194 -14.53 12.18 13.43
CA LEU A 194 -13.16 11.66 13.30
C LEU A 194 -12.18 12.36 14.24
N TRP A 195 -12.37 13.67 14.47
CA TRP A 195 -11.59 14.45 15.43
C TRP A 195 -11.87 13.97 16.86
N ASP A 196 -13.15 13.89 17.23
CA ASP A 196 -13.58 13.50 18.58
C ASP A 196 -13.07 12.10 18.97
N ARG A 197 -13.09 11.16 18.02
CA ARG A 197 -12.68 9.76 18.23
C ARG A 197 -11.18 9.52 18.02
N HIS A 198 -10.40 10.54 17.70
CA HIS A 198 -8.99 10.34 17.39
C HIS A 198 -8.21 9.76 18.58
N ASN A 199 -8.46 10.26 19.78
CA ASN A 199 -7.82 9.77 20.99
C ASN A 199 -8.24 8.33 21.33
N ASP A 200 -9.50 7.97 21.09
CA ASP A 200 -10.00 6.60 21.27
C ASP A 200 -9.29 5.62 20.33
N LEU A 201 -9.07 6.04 19.07
CA LEU A 201 -8.29 5.26 18.10
C LEU A 201 -6.82 5.09 18.54
N VAL A 202 -6.19 6.16 19.05
CA VAL A 202 -4.81 6.09 19.55
C VAL A 202 -4.72 5.15 20.76
N ALA A 203 -5.68 5.22 21.67
CA ALA A 203 -5.75 4.32 22.82
C ALA A 203 -5.97 2.86 22.40
N LEU A 204 -6.85 2.61 21.43
CA LEU A 204 -7.06 1.28 20.86
C LEU A 204 -5.79 0.76 20.19
N ALA A 205 -5.11 1.60 19.41
CA ALA A 205 -3.87 1.25 18.75
C ALA A 205 -2.75 0.92 19.75
N ALA A 206 -2.70 1.60 20.89
CA ALA A 206 -1.76 1.30 21.98
C ALA A 206 -2.08 0.01 22.73
N LYS A 207 -3.37 -0.35 22.87
CA LYS A 207 -3.82 -1.63 23.45
C LYS A 207 -3.60 -2.81 22.53
N SER A 208 -3.61 -2.57 21.23
CA SER A 208 -3.39 -3.59 20.21
C SER A 208 -2.00 -4.18 20.39
N THR A 209 -1.91 -5.40 20.90
CA THR A 209 -0.67 -6.19 20.99
C THR A 209 -0.29 -6.69 19.61
N ILE A 210 0.08 -5.74 18.74
CA ILE A 210 0.81 -6.02 17.52
C ILE A 210 2.28 -6.09 17.96
N PRO A 211 3.00 -7.21 17.78
CA PRO A 211 4.42 -7.30 18.10
C PRO A 211 5.17 -6.14 17.44
N ALA A 212 6.13 -5.50 18.11
CA ALA A 212 6.88 -4.37 17.54
C ALA A 212 7.47 -4.70 16.14
N GLY A 213 7.86 -5.96 15.92
CA GLY A 213 8.33 -6.44 14.61
C GLY A 213 7.30 -6.34 13.48
N ALA A 214 5.99 -6.35 13.78
CA ALA A 214 4.94 -6.22 12.78
C ALA A 214 4.73 -4.76 12.30
N HIS A 215 5.10 -3.76 13.11
CA HIS A 215 5.15 -2.36 12.64
C HIS A 215 6.29 -2.17 11.64
N ASP A 216 7.48 -2.67 11.97
CA ASP A 216 8.64 -2.63 11.08
C ASP A 216 8.41 -3.45 9.80
N ALA A 217 7.78 -4.62 9.90
CA ALA A 217 7.41 -5.44 8.76
C ALA A 217 6.36 -4.76 7.88
N ARG A 218 5.40 -4.04 8.47
CA ARG A 218 4.40 -3.26 7.76
C ARG A 218 5.02 -2.10 6.98
N GLU A 219 5.85 -1.30 7.65
CA GLU A 219 6.51 -0.16 7.02
C GLU A 219 7.46 -0.62 5.91
N LEU A 220 8.24 -1.67 6.17
CA LEU A 220 9.06 -2.32 5.16
C LEU A 220 8.21 -2.78 3.97
N THR A 221 7.06 -3.40 4.21
CA THR A 221 6.15 -3.86 3.14
C THR A 221 5.70 -2.68 2.28
N HIS A 222 5.26 -1.56 2.86
CA HIS A 222 4.86 -0.37 2.09
C HIS A 222 6.01 0.23 1.27
N ARG A 223 7.21 0.27 1.85
CA ARG A 223 8.41 0.73 1.14
C ARG A 223 8.79 -0.21 -0.01
N LEU A 224 8.72 -1.53 0.19
CA LEU A 224 8.94 -2.52 -0.86
C LEU A 224 7.92 -2.40 -2.01
N TRP A 225 6.65 -2.19 -1.69
CA TRP A 225 5.62 -1.90 -2.69
C TRP A 225 5.91 -0.63 -3.48
N THR A 226 6.37 0.42 -2.79
CA THR A 226 6.75 1.69 -3.42
C THR A 226 7.94 1.51 -4.34
N LEU A 227 8.99 0.83 -3.87
CA LEU A 227 10.18 0.50 -4.66
C LEU A 227 9.81 -0.27 -5.93
N LEU A 228 9.01 -1.33 -5.79
CA LEU A 228 8.56 -2.13 -6.93
C LEU A 228 7.76 -1.29 -7.93
N ARG A 229 6.88 -0.42 -7.45
CA ARG A 229 6.09 0.46 -8.31
C ARG A 229 6.96 1.46 -9.07
N LEU A 230 7.94 2.08 -8.41
CA LEU A 230 8.86 3.03 -9.06
C LEU A 230 9.67 2.34 -10.17
N ARG A 231 10.21 1.14 -9.89
CA ARG A 231 10.95 0.36 -10.91
C ARG A 231 10.05 -0.06 -12.09
N LEU A 232 8.83 -0.51 -11.81
CA LEU A 232 7.87 -0.86 -12.86
C LEU A 232 7.45 0.35 -13.68
N ASP A 233 7.23 1.52 -13.07
CA ASP A 233 6.82 2.73 -13.79
C ASP A 233 7.88 3.12 -14.83
N ARG A 234 9.18 3.05 -14.50
CA ARG A 234 10.29 3.27 -15.46
C ARG A 234 10.24 2.28 -16.62
N VAL A 235 10.12 0.98 -16.33
CA VAL A 235 10.02 -0.07 -17.36
C VAL A 235 8.80 0.11 -18.26
N LEU A 236 7.66 0.50 -17.69
CA LEU A 236 6.46 0.78 -18.46
C LEU A 236 6.60 2.00 -19.37
N ILE A 237 7.28 3.06 -18.91
CA ILE A 237 7.58 4.24 -19.75
C ILE A 237 8.49 3.82 -20.90
N ALA A 238 9.60 3.14 -20.59
CA ALA A 238 10.57 2.68 -21.58
C ALA A 238 9.94 1.77 -22.63
N GLY A 239 9.22 0.72 -22.22
CA GLY A 239 8.58 -0.22 -23.14
C GLY A 239 7.47 0.42 -23.98
N ARG A 240 6.68 1.34 -23.42
CA ARG A 240 5.65 2.07 -24.21
C ARG A 240 6.26 3.01 -25.24
N TYR A 241 7.40 3.62 -24.92
CA TYR A 241 8.15 4.48 -25.84
C TYR A 241 8.74 3.64 -26.97
N LEU A 242 9.53 2.62 -26.62
CA LEU A 242 10.24 1.75 -27.56
C LEU A 242 9.30 1.09 -28.58
N PHE A 243 8.12 0.64 -28.14
CA PHE A 243 7.16 -0.06 -29.00
C PHE A 243 5.99 0.84 -29.45
N ALA A 244 6.13 2.16 -29.43
CA ALA A 244 5.04 3.08 -29.78
C ALA A 244 4.42 2.79 -31.16
N GLY A 245 5.23 2.40 -32.14
CA GLY A 245 4.82 2.04 -33.50
C GLY A 245 4.22 0.63 -33.66
N ASN A 246 4.31 -0.24 -32.65
CA ASN A 246 3.75 -1.59 -32.68
C ASN A 246 2.68 -1.75 -31.60
N ARG A 247 1.40 -1.68 -32.02
CA ARG A 247 0.26 -1.73 -31.11
C ARG A 247 0.21 -2.99 -30.25
N ALA A 248 0.58 -4.15 -30.81
CA ALA A 248 0.57 -5.41 -30.09
C ALA A 248 1.65 -5.42 -29.00
N ARG A 249 2.88 -5.05 -29.35
CA ARG A 249 4.02 -4.98 -28.42
C ARG A 249 3.80 -3.92 -27.34
N ARG A 250 3.31 -2.73 -27.70
CA ARG A 250 2.92 -1.70 -26.73
C ARG A 250 1.86 -2.18 -25.75
N ALA A 251 0.96 -3.07 -26.18
CA ALA A 251 -0.09 -3.59 -25.31
C ALA A 251 0.43 -4.50 -24.19
N GLU A 252 1.62 -5.10 -24.36
CA GLU A 252 2.29 -5.89 -23.32
C GLU A 252 2.73 -5.00 -22.14
N TYR A 253 3.05 -3.72 -22.39
CA TYR A 253 3.42 -2.71 -21.39
C TYR A 253 2.24 -1.85 -20.90
N ARG A 254 1.04 -2.43 -20.86
CA ARG A 254 -0.14 -1.74 -20.31
C ARG A 254 -0.08 -1.69 -18.78
N GLY A 255 -0.48 -0.55 -18.23
CA GLY A 255 -0.68 -0.39 -16.79
C GLY A 255 -1.74 -1.35 -16.24
N PHE A 256 -1.67 -1.60 -14.94
CA PHE A 256 -2.59 -2.48 -14.23
C PHE A 256 -4.05 -2.10 -14.50
N ARG A 257 -4.87 -3.10 -14.84
CA ARG A 257 -6.32 -2.98 -14.96
C ARG A 257 -6.98 -3.69 -13.78
N ARG A 258 -7.91 -3.00 -13.12
CA ARG A 258 -8.69 -3.58 -12.02
C ARG A 258 -9.45 -4.81 -12.53
N PRO A 259 -9.54 -5.90 -11.75
CA PRO A 259 -10.39 -7.02 -12.10
C PRO A 259 -11.82 -6.53 -12.27
N THR A 260 -12.45 -6.84 -13.41
CA THR A 260 -13.88 -6.65 -13.58
C THR A 260 -14.58 -7.71 -12.75
N THR A 261 -15.42 -7.31 -11.80
CA THR A 261 -16.33 -8.23 -11.11
C THR A 261 -17.32 -8.75 -12.13
N THR A 262 -17.04 -9.90 -12.74
CA THR A 262 -18.08 -10.70 -13.36
C THR A 262 -18.96 -11.18 -12.21
N LYS A 263 -20.15 -10.58 -12.07
CA LYS A 263 -21.23 -11.20 -11.31
C LYS A 263 -21.43 -12.58 -11.93
N LYS A 264 -21.06 -13.62 -11.21
CA LYS A 264 -21.58 -14.96 -11.46
C LYS A 264 -22.94 -15.05 -10.80
#